data_AF-A0A962LGE9-F1
#
_entry.id   AF-A0A962LGE9-F1
#
_cell.length_a   1.000
_cell.length_b   1.000
_cell.length_c   1.000
_cell.angle_alpha   90.00
_cell.angle_beta   90.00
_cell.angle_gamma   90.00
#
_symmetry.space_group_name_H-M   'P 1'
#
loop_
_entity.id
_entity.type
_entity.pdbx_description
1 polymer ?
#
loop_
_entity_poly.entity_id
_entity_poly.type
_entity_poly.pdbx_seq_one_letter_code
_entity_poly.pdbx_strand_id
1 'polypeptide(L)'
;MAVGEGTLGTLHPVAGVRLATVSAGIKKPGRKDLVLMELAEGAVAASVFTRNAFCAAPVTVAREHLRAAEGRPRYLLINTGNANAGTGQPGIEAARTCASAVAAAAKVAPCQVLPFSTGVIGEPLPVALIEAAIPAAFAALTSDGWADAATGIMTTDTRPKGCSLHFHAEGRDYVIT
;
A
#
# COMPACT_ATOMS: atom_id res chain seq x y z
N MET A 1 -16.18 11.06 -10.97
CA MET A 1 -16.87 9.96 -11.69
C MET A 1 -15.83 8.98 -12.19
N ALA A 2 -16.12 7.67 -12.19
CA ALA A 2 -15.23 6.71 -12.83
C ALA A 2 -15.28 6.90 -14.36
N VAL A 3 -14.12 6.98 -15.01
CA VAL A 3 -13.97 7.05 -16.47
C VAL A 3 -13.37 5.73 -16.99
N GLY A 4 -13.52 5.42 -18.28
CA GLY A 4 -13.04 4.17 -18.91
C GLY A 4 -14.08 3.04 -18.97
N GLU A 5 -13.67 1.89 -19.52
CA GLU A 5 -14.58 0.86 -20.08
C GLU A 5 -15.62 0.27 -19.13
N GLY A 6 -15.35 0.12 -17.83
CA GLY A 6 -16.28 -0.69 -17.02
C GLY A 6 -15.63 -1.56 -16.00
N THR A 7 -14.61 -2.26 -16.48
CA THR A 7 -14.14 -3.53 -15.94
C THR A 7 -12.67 -3.42 -15.56
N LEU A 8 -12.22 -4.30 -14.66
CA LEU A 8 -10.84 -4.31 -14.19
C LEU A 8 -9.87 -4.94 -15.21
N GLY A 9 -10.41 -5.63 -16.23
CA GLY A 9 -9.62 -6.48 -17.12
C GLY A 9 -8.95 -7.66 -16.39
N THR A 10 -8.10 -8.37 -17.12
CA THR A 10 -7.19 -9.37 -16.52
C THR A 10 -5.99 -8.62 -15.95
N LEU A 11 -5.69 -8.82 -14.68
CA LEU A 11 -4.48 -8.31 -14.04
C LEU A 11 -3.46 -9.44 -13.92
N HIS A 12 -2.34 -9.33 -14.63
CA HIS A 12 -1.33 -10.37 -14.64
C HIS A 12 -0.45 -10.29 -13.38
N PRO A 13 -0.09 -11.44 -12.78
CA PRO A 13 0.90 -11.49 -11.70
C PRO A 13 2.24 -10.92 -12.18
N VAL A 14 2.89 -10.12 -11.33
CA VAL A 14 4.26 -9.63 -11.57
C VAL A 14 5.21 -10.50 -10.78
N ALA A 15 6.15 -11.15 -11.47
CA ALA A 15 7.14 -12.00 -10.81
C ALA A 15 7.91 -11.21 -9.75
N GLY A 16 7.97 -11.74 -8.53
CA GLY A 16 8.60 -11.06 -7.39
C GLY A 16 7.71 -10.04 -6.67
N VAL A 17 6.42 -9.94 -7.00
CA VAL A 17 5.46 -9.14 -6.23
C VAL A 17 4.38 -10.05 -5.64
N ARG A 18 4.10 -9.90 -4.34
CA ARG A 18 2.97 -10.54 -3.68
C ARG A 18 2.09 -9.49 -3.00
N LEU A 19 0.79 -9.72 -2.95
CA LEU A 19 -0.19 -8.81 -2.38
C LEU A 19 -1.13 -9.55 -1.45
N ALA A 20 -1.58 -8.87 -0.41
CA ALA A 20 -2.62 -9.30 0.48
C ALA A 20 -3.59 -8.16 0.73
N THR A 21 -4.88 -8.49 0.83
CA THR A 21 -5.92 -7.53 1.20
C THR A 21 -6.77 -8.11 2.32
N VAL A 22 -6.73 -7.48 3.49
CA VAL A 22 -7.42 -7.94 4.70
C VAL A 22 -8.29 -6.84 5.29
N SER A 23 -9.16 -7.23 6.22
CA SER A 23 -9.94 -6.29 7.03
C SER A 23 -9.19 -6.02 8.33
N ALA A 24 -8.75 -4.78 8.52
CA ALA A 24 -8.30 -4.25 9.80
C ALA A 24 -9.45 -3.61 10.59
N GLY A 25 -10.55 -3.26 9.91
CA GLY A 25 -11.73 -2.68 10.55
C GLY A 25 -11.55 -1.19 10.89
N ILE A 26 -10.77 -0.47 10.08
CA ILE A 26 -10.40 0.94 10.28
C ILE A 26 -11.63 1.84 10.21
N LYS A 27 -12.47 1.67 9.17
CA LYS A 27 -13.69 2.48 8.99
C LYS A 27 -14.95 1.74 9.42
N LYS A 28 -15.06 0.46 9.06
CA LYS A 28 -16.19 -0.41 9.38
C LYS A 28 -15.70 -1.85 9.54
N PRO A 29 -16.18 -2.60 10.54
CA PRO A 29 -15.86 -4.02 10.69
C PRO A 29 -16.17 -4.82 9.42
N GLY A 30 -15.31 -5.79 9.10
CA GLY A 30 -15.49 -6.72 7.98
C GLY A 30 -15.16 -6.14 6.59
N ARG A 31 -14.88 -4.83 6.48
CA ARG A 31 -14.45 -4.23 5.22
C ARG A 31 -12.97 -4.52 4.98
N LYS A 32 -12.61 -5.04 3.80
CA LYS A 32 -11.23 -5.07 3.31
C LYS A 32 -10.70 -3.64 3.19
N ASP A 33 -9.77 -3.26 4.06
CA ASP A 33 -9.31 -1.87 4.22
C ASP A 33 -7.83 -1.74 4.58
N LEU A 34 -7.09 -2.85 4.53
CA LEU A 34 -5.64 -2.88 4.64
C LEU A 34 -5.06 -3.74 3.51
N VAL A 35 -4.16 -3.15 2.73
CA VAL A 35 -3.41 -3.81 1.65
C VAL A 35 -1.93 -3.84 2.03
N LEU A 36 -1.32 -5.01 1.93
CA LEU A 36 0.12 -5.20 2.05
C LEU A 36 0.64 -5.69 0.70
N MET A 37 1.62 -4.98 0.15
CA MET A 37 2.37 -5.43 -1.03
C MET A 37 3.79 -5.76 -0.60
N GLU A 38 4.28 -6.95 -0.95
CA GLU A 38 5.67 -7.35 -0.78
C GLU A 38 6.37 -7.29 -2.14
N LEU A 39 7.57 -6.71 -2.12
CA LEU A 39 8.48 -6.64 -3.24
C LEU A 39 9.67 -7.57 -2.99
N ALA A 40 10.07 -8.28 -4.04
CA ALA A 40 11.24 -9.14 -4.04
C ALA A 40 12.50 -8.37 -3.64
N GLU A 41 13.43 -9.09 -3.05
CA GLU A 41 14.72 -8.51 -2.68
C GLU A 41 15.43 -7.90 -3.89
N GLY A 42 16.03 -6.73 -3.71
CA GLY A 42 16.69 -5.99 -4.78
C GLY A 42 15.74 -5.20 -5.70
N ALA A 43 14.43 -5.29 -5.52
CA ALA A 43 13.48 -4.42 -6.22
C ALA A 43 13.82 -2.94 -6.03
N VAL A 44 13.66 -2.15 -7.09
CA VAL A 44 13.91 -0.71 -7.10
C VAL A 44 12.60 0.00 -7.34
N ALA A 45 12.34 1.05 -6.56
CA ALA A 45 11.15 1.87 -6.66
C ALA A 45 11.51 3.30 -7.10
N ALA A 46 10.76 3.79 -8.09
CA ALA A 46 10.64 5.22 -8.36
C ALA A 46 9.28 5.70 -7.86
N SER A 47 9.22 6.89 -7.27
CA SER A 47 7.96 7.42 -6.70
C SER A 47 7.85 8.92 -6.88
N VAL A 48 6.64 9.38 -7.18
CA VAL A 48 6.25 10.79 -7.16
C VAL A 48 5.21 11.00 -6.07
N PHE A 49 5.29 12.13 -5.39
CA PHE A 49 4.41 12.47 -4.27
C PHE A 49 3.70 13.80 -4.55
N THR A 50 2.56 14.00 -3.89
CA THR A 50 1.82 15.27 -3.99
C THR A 50 2.71 16.46 -3.61
N ARG A 51 2.57 17.57 -4.35
CA ARG A 51 3.22 18.86 -4.07
C ARG A 51 2.42 19.73 -3.09
N ASN A 52 1.27 19.24 -2.63
CA ASN A 52 0.42 19.99 -1.70
C ASN A 52 1.18 20.26 -0.39
N ALA A 53 1.16 21.52 0.07
CA ALA A 53 1.76 21.93 1.33
C ALA A 53 1.16 21.18 2.54
N PHE A 54 -0.12 20.81 2.47
CA PHE A 54 -0.81 19.99 3.46
C PHE A 54 -0.72 18.50 3.11
N CYS A 55 0.48 17.99 2.84
CA CYS A 55 0.69 16.57 2.59
C CYS A 55 0.43 15.73 3.84
N ALA A 56 -0.17 14.55 3.67
CA ALA A 56 -0.48 13.65 4.76
C ALA A 56 0.80 13.09 5.43
N ALA A 57 0.71 12.71 6.69
CA ALA A 57 1.82 12.09 7.42
C ALA A 57 2.50 10.92 6.68
N PRO A 58 1.76 9.93 6.09
CA PRO A 58 2.39 8.84 5.33
C PRO A 58 3.21 9.31 4.13
N VAL A 59 2.88 10.45 3.49
CA VAL A 59 3.67 10.99 2.37
C VAL A 59 5.05 11.45 2.84
N THR A 60 5.14 12.04 4.02
CA THR A 60 6.43 12.43 4.60
C THR A 60 7.26 11.20 4.98
N VAL A 61 6.64 10.23 5.67
CA VAL A 61 7.32 9.00 6.07
C VAL A 61 7.78 8.18 4.85
N ALA A 62 6.94 8.01 3.83
CA ALA A 62 7.29 7.27 2.61
C ALA A 62 8.46 7.91 1.85
N ARG A 63 8.55 9.25 1.79
CA ARG A 63 9.70 9.95 1.18
C ARG A 63 11.00 9.71 1.93
N GLU A 64 10.95 9.78 3.26
CA GLU A 64 12.11 9.54 4.12
C GLU A 64 12.57 8.08 4.02
N HIS A 65 11.63 7.14 4.10
CA HIS A 65 11.87 5.71 4.01
C HIS A 65 12.46 5.33 2.65
N LEU A 66 11.90 5.84 1.54
CA LEU A 66 12.42 5.57 0.20
C LEU A 66 13.88 6.05 0.04
N ARG A 67 14.23 7.22 0.62
CA ARG A 67 15.61 7.73 0.61
C ARG A 67 16.53 6.88 1.48
N ALA A 68 16.12 6.56 2.71
CA ALA A 68 16.90 5.76 3.65
C ALA A 68 17.08 4.29 3.21
N ALA A 69 16.16 3.77 2.40
CA ALA A 69 16.27 2.45 1.78
C ALA A 69 17.00 2.49 0.41
N GLU A 70 17.60 3.63 0.03
CA GLU A 70 18.31 3.80 -1.24
C GLU A 70 17.47 3.42 -2.47
N GLY A 71 16.17 3.73 -2.42
CA GLY A 71 15.23 3.37 -3.49
C GLY A 71 14.81 1.91 -3.52
N ARG A 72 15.09 1.10 -2.48
CA ARG A 72 14.86 -0.34 -2.45
C ARG A 72 13.92 -0.78 -1.31
N PRO A 73 12.64 -0.38 -1.33
CA PRO A 73 11.66 -0.85 -0.36
C PRO A 73 11.37 -2.35 -0.55
N ARG A 74 10.95 -3.01 0.54
CA ARG A 74 10.49 -4.40 0.56
C ARG A 74 8.98 -4.52 0.70
N TYR A 75 8.32 -3.51 1.28
CA TYR A 75 6.88 -3.54 1.48
C TYR A 75 6.22 -2.19 1.23
N LEU A 76 4.99 -2.22 0.75
CA LEU A 76 4.07 -1.09 0.73
C LEU A 76 2.88 -1.43 1.64
N LEU A 77 2.59 -0.57 2.61
CA LEU A 77 1.46 -0.73 3.52
C LEU A 77 0.43 0.35 3.22
N ILE A 78 -0.76 -0.04 2.77
CA ILE A 78 -1.81 0.88 2.36
C ILE A 78 -3.05 0.65 3.22
N ASN A 79 -3.50 1.69 3.92
CA ASN A 79 -4.75 1.66 4.67
C ASN A 79 -5.81 2.55 4.03
N THR A 80 -7.08 2.14 4.18
CA THR A 80 -8.22 2.87 3.62
C THR A 80 -9.25 3.21 4.69
N GLY A 81 -9.91 4.36 4.53
CA GLY A 81 -10.93 4.85 5.45
C GLY A 81 -10.44 5.99 6.34
N ASN A 82 -9.13 6.10 6.54
CA ASN A 82 -8.46 7.17 7.28
C ASN A 82 -7.24 7.64 6.47
N ALA A 83 -7.14 8.94 6.20
CA ALA A 83 -6.06 9.51 5.38
C ALA A 83 -4.78 9.80 6.18
N ASN A 84 -4.83 9.77 7.50
CA ASN A 84 -3.76 10.22 8.40
C ASN A 84 -3.16 11.57 7.95
N ALA A 85 -4.05 12.51 7.63
CA ALA A 85 -3.73 13.83 7.13
C ALA A 85 -4.25 14.88 8.10
N GLY A 86 -3.52 15.99 8.28
CA GLY A 86 -3.88 17.02 9.25
C GLY A 86 -3.71 16.58 10.72
N THR A 87 -2.95 15.52 10.97
CA THR A 87 -2.77 14.87 12.28
C THR A 87 -1.45 15.26 12.99
N GLY A 88 -0.64 16.12 12.37
CA GLY A 88 0.61 16.63 12.95
C GLY A 88 1.64 15.54 13.26
N GLN A 89 2.47 15.79 14.28
CA GLN A 89 3.50 14.87 14.74
C GLN A 89 2.95 13.50 15.19
N PRO A 90 1.82 13.40 15.92
CA PRO A 90 1.22 12.10 16.25
C PRO A 90 0.90 11.24 15.01
N GLY A 91 0.48 11.88 13.90
CA GLY A 91 0.24 11.16 12.65
C GLY A 91 1.50 10.59 12.01
N ILE A 92 2.62 11.31 12.08
CA ILE A 92 3.93 10.85 11.60
C ILE A 92 4.39 9.64 12.42
N GLU A 93 4.29 9.72 13.74
CA GLU A 93 4.63 8.62 14.64
C GLU A 93 3.76 7.39 14.38
N ALA A 94 2.44 7.58 14.25
CA ALA A 94 1.52 6.49 13.93
C ALA A 94 1.89 5.77 12.62
N ALA A 95 2.26 6.51 11.57
CA ALA A 95 2.72 5.92 10.31
C ALA A 95 4.04 5.16 10.46
N ARG A 96 5.00 5.68 11.24
CA ARG A 96 6.27 4.99 11.55
C ARG A 96 6.05 3.73 12.38
N THR A 97 5.13 3.75 13.33
CA THR A 97 4.77 2.58 14.15
C THR A 97 4.19 1.48 13.27
N CYS A 98 3.22 1.79 12.41
CA CYS A 98 2.66 0.81 11.47
C CYS A 98 3.74 0.22 10.54
N ALA A 99 4.62 1.06 9.99
CA ALA A 99 5.73 0.60 9.16
C ALA A 99 6.71 -0.30 9.95
N SER A 100 7.01 0.06 11.19
CA SER A 100 7.90 -0.73 12.07
C SER A 100 7.29 -2.08 12.43
N ALA A 101 5.97 -2.15 12.64
CA ALA A 101 5.29 -3.41 12.93
C ALA A 101 5.36 -4.39 11.73
N VAL A 102 5.17 -3.88 10.51
CA VAL A 102 5.37 -4.70 9.28
C VAL A 102 6.84 -5.13 9.17
N ALA A 103 7.76 -4.21 9.40
CA ALA A 103 9.19 -4.47 9.30
C ALA A 103 9.66 -5.53 10.31
N ALA A 104 9.16 -5.48 11.54
CA ALA A 104 9.43 -6.47 12.58
C ALA A 104 8.90 -7.86 12.20
N ALA A 105 7.67 -7.95 11.68
CA ALA A 105 7.09 -9.20 11.21
C ALA A 105 7.89 -9.81 10.04
N ALA A 106 8.38 -8.97 9.13
CA ALA A 106 9.18 -9.37 7.97
C ALA A 106 10.69 -9.50 8.22
N LYS A 107 11.19 -9.09 9.40
CA LYS A 107 12.61 -9.00 9.73
C LYS A 107 13.42 -8.15 8.74
N VAL A 108 12.86 -7.01 8.34
CA VAL A 108 13.51 -6.01 7.47
C VAL A 108 13.71 -4.69 8.22
N ALA A 109 14.46 -3.76 7.64
CA ALA A 109 14.59 -2.43 8.25
C ALA A 109 13.26 -1.64 8.13
N PRO A 110 12.88 -0.82 9.14
CA PRO A 110 11.66 0.00 9.06
C PRO A 110 11.56 0.89 7.83
N CYS A 111 12.70 1.44 7.36
CA CYS A 111 12.75 2.24 6.14
C CYS A 111 12.42 1.46 4.86
N GLN A 112 12.44 0.13 4.90
CA GLN A 112 12.05 -0.71 3.75
C GLN A 112 10.53 -0.90 3.65
N VAL A 113 9.73 -0.28 4.52
CA VAL A 113 8.26 -0.30 4.45
C VAL A 113 7.75 1.11 4.13
N LEU A 114 7.08 1.30 3.01
CA LEU A 114 6.48 2.59 2.64
C LEU A 114 5.00 2.63 3.05
N PRO A 115 4.58 3.54 3.95
CA PRO A 115 3.19 3.67 4.35
C PRO A 115 2.40 4.60 3.40
N PHE A 116 1.13 4.25 3.16
CA PHE A 116 0.16 5.03 2.40
C PHE A 116 -1.21 4.98 3.09
N SER A 117 -1.96 6.07 3.00
CA SER A 117 -3.27 6.19 3.63
C SER A 117 -4.23 6.99 2.75
N THR A 118 -5.50 6.61 2.73
CA THR A 118 -6.57 7.36 2.05
C THR A 118 -7.89 7.28 2.81
N GLY A 119 -8.64 8.38 2.87
CA GLY A 119 -9.90 8.44 3.61
C GLY A 119 -10.15 9.79 4.27
N VAL A 120 -10.72 9.77 5.48
CA VAL A 120 -11.08 10.98 6.23
C VAL A 120 -9.82 11.72 6.71
N ILE A 121 -9.83 13.05 6.60
CA ILE A 121 -8.75 13.96 7.06
C ILE A 121 -9.08 14.44 8.47
N GLY A 122 -8.06 14.60 9.33
CA GLY A 122 -8.19 15.12 10.69
C GLY A 122 -8.46 14.07 11.77
N GLU A 123 -8.61 12.80 11.38
CA GLU A 123 -8.83 11.69 12.32
C GLU A 123 -7.51 10.96 12.65
N PRO A 124 -7.27 10.61 13.93
CA PRO A 124 -6.09 9.84 14.30
C PRO A 124 -6.12 8.44 13.67
N LEU A 125 -4.96 7.96 13.23
CA LEU A 125 -4.83 6.62 12.65
C LEU A 125 -5.02 5.55 13.74
N PRO A 126 -5.89 4.55 13.56
CA PRO A 126 -6.10 3.49 14.55
C PRO A 126 -5.00 2.42 14.46
N VAL A 127 -3.81 2.76 14.95
CA VAL A 127 -2.59 1.93 14.86
C VAL A 127 -2.81 0.50 15.37
N ALA A 128 -3.45 0.34 16.52
CA ALA A 128 -3.67 -0.98 17.13
C ALA A 128 -4.48 -1.94 16.23
N LEU A 129 -5.44 -1.42 15.45
CA LEU A 129 -6.21 -2.22 14.49
C LEU A 129 -5.34 -2.68 13.31
N ILE A 130 -4.48 -1.78 12.83
CA ILE A 130 -3.55 -2.10 11.75
C ILE A 130 -2.55 -3.17 12.21
N GLU A 131 -1.93 -2.98 13.39
CA GLU A 131 -0.99 -3.95 13.95
C GLU A 131 -1.60 -5.33 14.15
N ALA A 132 -2.83 -5.40 14.67
CA ALA A 132 -3.55 -6.65 14.85
C ALA A 132 -3.84 -7.39 13.52
N ALA A 133 -3.96 -6.66 12.41
CA ALA A 133 -4.23 -7.22 11.09
C ALA A 133 -2.96 -7.69 10.35
N ILE A 134 -1.77 -7.28 10.77
CA ILE A 134 -0.50 -7.59 10.10
C ILE A 134 -0.27 -9.11 9.95
N PRO A 135 -0.46 -9.97 10.98
CA PRO A 135 -0.27 -11.41 10.82
C PRO A 135 -1.16 -12.02 9.74
N ALA A 136 -2.42 -11.59 9.66
CA ALA A 136 -3.35 -12.04 8.63
C ALA A 136 -2.94 -11.54 7.23
N ALA A 137 -2.43 -10.31 7.12
CA ALA A 137 -1.92 -9.78 5.87
C ALA A 137 -0.74 -10.61 5.34
N PHE A 138 0.23 -10.95 6.20
CA PHE A 138 1.36 -11.81 5.79
C PHE A 138 0.92 -13.22 5.38
N ALA A 139 -0.02 -13.81 6.11
CA ALA A 139 -0.54 -15.14 5.78
C ALA A 139 -1.31 -15.19 4.45
N ALA A 140 -1.88 -14.05 4.02
CA ALA A 140 -2.67 -13.93 2.81
C ALA A 140 -1.88 -13.46 1.57
N LEU A 141 -0.55 -13.29 1.66
CA LEU A 141 0.28 -12.84 0.53
C LEU A 141 0.23 -13.84 -0.63
N THR A 142 -0.17 -13.36 -1.80
CA THR A 142 -0.29 -14.14 -3.05
C THR A 142 0.18 -13.33 -4.25
N SER A 143 0.67 -13.99 -5.31
CA SER A 143 1.03 -13.34 -6.59
C SER A 143 -0.17 -12.77 -7.35
N ASP A 144 -1.37 -13.27 -7.05
CA ASP A 144 -2.58 -13.05 -7.85
C ASP A 144 -3.54 -12.05 -7.18
N GLY A 145 -3.10 -11.37 -6.11
CA GLY A 145 -3.92 -10.53 -5.25
C GLY A 145 -4.30 -9.14 -5.81
N TRP A 146 -4.03 -8.86 -7.08
CA TRP A 146 -4.18 -7.53 -7.69
C TRP A 146 -5.61 -7.00 -7.68
N ALA A 147 -6.59 -7.84 -8.01
CA ALA A 147 -7.99 -7.41 -8.06
C ALA A 147 -8.54 -7.08 -6.65
N ASP A 148 -8.12 -7.87 -5.67
CA ASP A 148 -8.42 -7.64 -4.26
C ASP A 148 -7.75 -6.36 -3.75
N ALA A 149 -6.48 -6.14 -4.09
CA ALA A 149 -5.74 -4.93 -3.72
C ALA A 149 -6.38 -3.67 -4.32
N ALA A 150 -6.78 -3.71 -5.60
CA ALA A 150 -7.50 -2.63 -6.26
C ALA A 150 -8.81 -2.28 -5.53
N THR A 151 -9.48 -3.27 -4.95
CA THR A 151 -10.69 -3.08 -4.13
C THR A 151 -10.36 -2.56 -2.74
N GLY A 152 -9.31 -3.07 -2.09
CA GLY A 152 -8.89 -2.69 -0.74
C GLY A 152 -8.51 -1.22 -0.59
N ILE A 153 -8.00 -0.60 -1.66
CA ILE A 153 -7.59 0.82 -1.67
C ILE A 153 -8.72 1.81 -2.01
N MET A 154 -9.92 1.32 -2.35
CA MET A 154 -11.05 2.17 -2.73
C MET A 154 -11.61 2.98 -1.55
N THR A 155 -12.02 4.22 -1.77
CA THR A 155 -12.76 5.03 -0.77
C THR A 155 -14.23 5.23 -1.19
N THR A 156 -14.52 6.32 -1.90
CA THR A 156 -15.83 6.64 -2.49
C THR A 156 -15.94 6.18 -3.94
N ASP A 157 -14.93 5.45 -4.41
CA ASP A 157 -14.91 4.78 -5.70
C ASP A 157 -16.14 3.88 -5.89
N THR A 158 -16.76 3.95 -7.07
CA THR A 158 -17.91 3.08 -7.42
C THR A 158 -17.47 1.72 -7.98
N ARG A 159 -16.20 1.58 -8.37
CA ARG A 159 -15.59 0.36 -8.91
C ARG A 159 -14.07 0.38 -8.70
N PRO A 160 -13.39 -0.78 -8.61
CA PRO A 160 -11.93 -0.86 -8.60
C PRO A 160 -11.35 -0.46 -9.96
N LYS A 161 -10.07 -0.09 -9.99
CA LYS A 161 -9.33 0.26 -11.22
C LYS A 161 -7.99 -0.44 -11.23
N GLY A 162 -7.59 -0.89 -12.41
CA GLY A 162 -6.36 -1.63 -12.67
C GLY A 162 -6.17 -1.74 -14.17
N CYS A 163 -4.92 -1.96 -14.59
CA CYS A 163 -4.54 -2.22 -15.96
C CYS A 163 -3.35 -3.17 -15.92
N SER A 164 -3.23 -4.06 -16.87
CA SER A 164 -2.05 -4.91 -16.96
C SER A 164 -1.66 -5.09 -18.42
N LEU A 165 -0.35 -5.07 -18.67
CA LEU A 165 0.24 -5.27 -19.97
C LEU A 165 1.31 -6.34 -19.86
N HIS A 166 1.17 -7.38 -20.67
CA HIS A 166 2.20 -8.37 -20.92
C HIS A 166 2.77 -8.13 -22.33
N PHE A 167 4.08 -7.95 -22.42
CA PHE A 167 4.75 -7.69 -23.70
C PHE A 167 6.15 -8.30 -23.74
N HIS A 168 6.62 -8.56 -24.95
CA HIS A 168 7.95 -9.08 -25.22
C HIS A 168 8.88 -7.97 -25.71
N ALA A 169 10.05 -7.84 -25.12
CA ALA A 169 11.07 -6.88 -25.54
C ALA A 169 12.48 -7.45 -25.26
N GLU A 170 13.45 -7.17 -26.14
CA GLU A 170 14.85 -7.58 -25.95
C GLU A 170 15.05 -9.07 -25.59
N GLY A 171 14.20 -9.96 -26.14
CA GLY A 171 14.28 -11.40 -25.89
C GLY A 171 13.74 -11.84 -24.52
N ARG A 172 12.97 -11.00 -23.82
CA ARG A 172 12.38 -11.29 -22.50
C ARG A 172 10.93 -10.87 -22.45
N ASP A 173 10.15 -11.59 -21.65
CA ASP A 173 8.76 -11.27 -21.34
C ASP A 173 8.67 -10.36 -20.11
N TYR A 174 7.87 -9.31 -20.20
CA TYR A 174 7.66 -8.31 -19.17
C TYR A 174 6.19 -8.15 -18.84
N VAL A 175 5.89 -8.04 -17.54
CA VAL A 175 4.55 -7.74 -17.04
C VAL A 175 4.60 -6.41 -16.29
N ILE A 176 3.68 -5.51 -16.64
CA ILE A 176 3.38 -4.29 -15.89
C ILE A 176 1.93 -4.38 -15.45
N THR A 177 1.68 -4.19 -14.16
CA THR A 177 0.34 -4.24 -13.54
C THR A 177 0.17 -3.08 -12.57
#